data_AF-A0A7J0CRU4-F1
#
_entry.id   AF-A0A7J0CRU4-F1
#
_cell.length_a   1.000
_cell.length_b   1.000
_cell.length_c   1.000
_cell.angle_alpha   90.00
_cell.angle_beta   90.00
_cell.angle_gamma   90.00
#
_symmetry.space_group_name_H-M   'P 1'
#
loop_
_entity.id
_entity.type
_entity.pdbx_description
1 polymer ?
#
loop_
_entity_poly.entity_id
_entity_poly.type
_entity_poly.pdbx_seq_one_letter_code
_entity_poly.pdbx_strand_id
1 'polypeptide(L)'
;MTPLDLAGYLIAGLMTAVALWRMPAALWGDEEDRRRRALWGCYAGFAVALWTKTEAVRTGLNNSAVTDLAVLIKHYTATVAILAILSYIVAIYGSYPEAGAVPRHVRFARLVQQVAAKASVATLILLTVLFFTVVDRSVPSDRFVSNHAGEWGATLYMSVFYLFLGAASAVCAFQWALATADARRRHLRIGLGMMTFAMFIGVGYTVSRTLFLWVSVVDEPSEAFALRFDQVTEAAQLVLFAFFALGASVPAFSTGARRVRLWRAQVRLHALWYELMASFPDQPFDPPASLTRELTRFNAPADLRIDRWAADIADAAEKLRHYVPDGLASAAAEAAARDAADAHRAAALGDAYWIKAALLAKESGAPAGPAAEVTAQQAADQDGEVARLERVAAAYRTVTVERAREVLATATATEKQTERTS
;
A
#
# COMPACT_ATOMS: atom_id res chain seq x y z
N MET A 1 -23.01 -24.45 3.38
CA MET A 1 -21.78 -23.80 2.90
C MET A 1 -20.97 -24.77 2.08
N THR A 2 -20.90 -24.57 0.77
CA THR A 2 -20.08 -25.36 -0.16
C THR A 2 -18.62 -24.86 -0.20
N PRO A 3 -17.67 -25.64 -0.74
CA PRO A 3 -16.29 -25.16 -0.93
C PRO A 3 -16.19 -23.89 -1.79
N LEU A 4 -17.10 -23.74 -2.78
CA LEU A 4 -17.17 -22.55 -3.62
C LEU A 4 -17.67 -21.33 -2.82
N ASP A 5 -18.64 -21.51 -1.93
CA ASP A 5 -19.10 -20.43 -1.05
C ASP A 5 -17.96 -19.94 -0.17
N LEU A 6 -17.25 -20.86 0.49
CA LEU A 6 -16.10 -20.53 1.33
C LEU A 6 -15.01 -19.78 0.52
N ALA A 7 -14.69 -20.27 -0.68
CA ALA A 7 -13.75 -19.60 -1.57
C ALA A 7 -14.25 -18.19 -1.98
N GLY A 8 -15.55 -18.02 -2.20
CA GLY A 8 -16.19 -16.72 -2.43
C GLY A 8 -15.98 -15.74 -1.28
N TYR A 9 -16.21 -16.18 -0.03
CA TYR A 9 -15.94 -15.38 1.17
C TYR A 9 -14.46 -15.02 1.29
N LEU A 10 -13.55 -15.97 1.04
CA LEU A 10 -12.10 -15.73 1.12
C LEU A 10 -11.64 -14.70 0.09
N ILE A 11 -12.13 -14.79 -1.16
CA ILE A 11 -11.77 -13.84 -2.22
C ILE A 11 -12.39 -12.46 -1.98
N ALA A 12 -13.63 -12.39 -1.49
CA ALA A 12 -14.25 -11.13 -1.07
C ALA A 12 -13.43 -10.47 0.05
N GLY A 13 -13.05 -11.24 1.08
CA GLY A 13 -12.19 -10.80 2.17
C GLY A 13 -10.82 -10.33 1.68
N LEU A 14 -10.20 -11.04 0.74
CA LEU A 14 -8.93 -10.66 0.12
C LEU A 14 -9.03 -9.31 -0.62
N MET A 15 -10.07 -9.13 -1.44
CA MET A 15 -10.31 -7.85 -2.14
C MET A 15 -10.52 -6.70 -1.15
N THR A 16 -11.30 -6.92 -0.10
CA THR A 16 -11.51 -5.93 0.96
C THR A 16 -10.21 -5.60 1.69
N ALA A 17 -9.41 -6.61 2.06
CA ALA A 17 -8.13 -6.41 2.73
C ALA A 17 -7.17 -5.57 1.86
N VAL A 18 -7.11 -5.84 0.55
CA VAL A 18 -6.29 -5.07 -0.39
C VAL A 18 -6.82 -3.63 -0.55
N ALA A 19 -8.15 -3.45 -0.59
CA ALA A 19 -8.77 -2.12 -0.64
C ALA A 19 -8.44 -1.30 0.62
N LEU A 20 -8.56 -1.88 1.80
CA LEU A 20 -8.24 -1.24 3.08
C LEU A 20 -6.74 -0.93 3.19
N TRP A 21 -5.88 -1.87 2.79
CA TRP A 21 -4.43 -1.67 2.76
C TRP A 21 -4.01 -0.49 1.87
N ARG A 22 -4.72 -0.28 0.76
CA ARG A 22 -4.45 0.81 -0.20
C ARG A 22 -5.15 2.12 0.13
N MET A 23 -6.10 2.12 1.06
CA MET A 23 -6.91 3.31 1.42
C MET A 23 -6.04 4.51 1.86
N PRO A 24 -5.03 4.36 2.74
CA PRO A 24 -4.11 5.44 3.09
C PRO A 24 -3.43 6.11 1.90
N ALA A 25 -3.00 5.31 0.93
CA ALA A 25 -2.27 5.80 -0.23
C ALA A 25 -3.19 6.46 -1.27
N ALA A 26 -4.51 6.35 -1.12
CA ALA A 26 -5.51 6.94 -2.00
C ALA A 26 -6.15 8.21 -1.42
N LEU A 27 -6.07 8.42 -0.10
CA LEU A 27 -6.67 9.58 0.59
C LEU A 27 -5.70 10.76 0.77
N TRP A 28 -4.38 10.54 0.70
CA TRP A 28 -3.38 11.49 1.21
C TRP A 28 -2.21 11.84 0.27
N GLY A 29 -2.36 11.85 -1.06
CA GLY A 29 -1.25 12.22 -1.96
C GLY A 29 -1.60 13.22 -3.09
N ASP A 30 -0.55 13.64 -3.80
CA ASP A 30 -0.58 14.59 -4.94
C ASP A 30 -0.83 13.89 -6.28
N GLU A 31 -0.82 14.61 -7.41
CA GLU A 31 -1.26 14.24 -8.78
C GLU A 31 -1.01 12.79 -9.29
N GLU A 32 0.05 12.10 -8.81
CA GLU A 32 0.24 10.63 -8.90
C GLU A 32 -0.94 9.80 -8.32
N ASP A 33 -1.83 10.46 -7.57
CA ASP A 33 -2.95 9.94 -6.81
C ASP A 33 -4.16 9.60 -7.62
N ARG A 34 -4.30 10.14 -8.84
CA ARG A 34 -5.41 9.70 -9.70
C ARG A 34 -5.28 8.21 -10.01
N ARG A 35 -4.04 7.71 -10.19
CA ARG A 35 -3.75 6.28 -10.40
C ARG A 35 -4.11 5.45 -9.17
N ARG A 36 -3.67 5.90 -7.99
CA ARG A 36 -3.86 5.18 -6.72
C ARG A 36 -5.33 5.11 -6.33
N ARG A 37 -6.08 6.22 -6.51
CA ARG A 37 -7.53 6.29 -6.31
C ARG A 37 -8.31 5.42 -7.28
N ALA A 38 -7.94 5.43 -8.56
CA ALA A 38 -8.59 4.58 -9.57
C ALA A 38 -8.39 3.09 -9.27
N LEU A 39 -7.19 2.68 -8.88
CA LEU A 39 -6.93 1.29 -8.52
C LEU A 39 -7.59 0.90 -7.18
N TRP A 40 -7.62 1.80 -6.20
CA TRP A 40 -8.38 1.60 -4.96
C TRP A 40 -9.89 1.44 -5.24
N GLY A 41 -10.46 2.31 -6.08
CA GLY A 41 -11.87 2.26 -6.46
C GLY A 41 -12.23 0.96 -7.19
N CYS A 42 -11.31 0.43 -8.00
CA CYS A 42 -11.44 -0.89 -8.61
C CYS A 42 -11.56 -2.01 -7.55
N TYR A 43 -10.62 -2.07 -6.60
CA TYR A 43 -10.66 -3.06 -5.53
C TYR A 43 -11.90 -2.92 -4.64
N ALA A 44 -12.25 -1.70 -4.26
CA ALA A 44 -13.43 -1.43 -3.44
C ALA A 44 -14.73 -1.83 -4.17
N GLY A 45 -14.86 -1.47 -5.44
CA GLY A 45 -16.04 -1.83 -6.24
C GLY A 45 -16.16 -3.34 -6.46
N PHE A 46 -15.07 -4.04 -6.77
CA PHE A 46 -15.11 -5.51 -6.89
C PHE A 46 -15.31 -6.21 -5.55
N ALA A 47 -14.78 -5.68 -4.45
CA ALA A 47 -15.05 -6.20 -3.12
C ALA A 47 -16.56 -6.16 -2.82
N VAL A 48 -17.21 -5.00 -3.03
CA VAL A 48 -18.67 -4.87 -2.84
C VAL A 48 -19.42 -5.83 -3.76
N ALA A 49 -19.05 -5.93 -5.04
CA ALA A 49 -19.68 -6.84 -6.00
C ALA A 49 -19.51 -8.33 -5.65
N LEU A 50 -18.43 -8.70 -4.94
CA LEU A 50 -18.22 -10.06 -4.44
C LEU A 50 -18.99 -10.33 -3.16
N TRP A 51 -19.06 -9.34 -2.25
CA TRP A 51 -19.87 -9.47 -1.04
C TRP A 51 -21.34 -9.68 -1.38
N THR A 52 -21.91 -9.01 -2.39
CA THR A 52 -23.29 -9.23 -2.81
C THR A 52 -23.58 -10.63 -3.37
N LYS A 53 -22.56 -11.42 -3.71
CA LYS A 53 -22.75 -12.84 -4.08
C LYS A 53 -22.86 -13.76 -2.87
N THR A 54 -22.31 -13.37 -1.73
CA THR A 54 -22.32 -14.20 -0.53
C THR A 54 -23.73 -14.37 -0.02
N GLU A 55 -24.06 -15.56 0.48
CA GLU A 55 -25.40 -15.91 0.97
C GLU A 55 -25.92 -14.89 1.99
N ALA A 56 -25.07 -14.51 2.96
CA ALA A 56 -25.44 -13.56 4.02
C ALA A 56 -25.89 -12.19 3.48
N VAL A 57 -25.12 -11.60 2.55
CA VAL A 57 -25.42 -10.27 2.00
C VAL A 57 -26.54 -10.35 0.97
N ARG A 58 -26.57 -11.41 0.15
CA ARG A 58 -27.62 -11.63 -0.86
C ARG A 58 -28.98 -11.74 -0.20
N THR A 59 -29.12 -12.60 0.82
CA THR A 59 -30.39 -12.77 1.55
C THR A 59 -30.80 -11.47 2.24
N GLY A 60 -29.87 -10.75 2.86
CA GLY A 60 -30.16 -9.45 3.47
C GLY A 60 -30.68 -8.40 2.49
N LEU A 61 -30.09 -8.32 1.29
CA LEU A 61 -30.51 -7.36 0.25
C LEU A 61 -31.79 -7.78 -0.47
N ASN A 62 -31.99 -9.08 -0.69
CA ASN A 62 -33.18 -9.61 -1.37
C ASN A 62 -34.43 -9.59 -0.48
N ASN A 63 -34.28 -9.51 0.85
CA ASN A 63 -35.38 -9.27 1.79
C ASN A 63 -35.83 -7.79 1.86
N SER A 64 -35.31 -6.93 0.98
CA SER A 64 -35.74 -5.53 0.86
C SER A 64 -36.98 -5.39 -0.05
N ALA A 65 -37.53 -4.19 -0.16
CA ALA A 65 -38.69 -3.90 -1.00
C ALA A 65 -38.46 -4.13 -2.51
N VAL A 66 -37.22 -4.38 -2.93
CA VAL A 66 -36.85 -4.65 -4.33
C VAL A 66 -36.28 -6.06 -4.44
N THR A 67 -37.04 -6.98 -5.03
CA THR A 67 -36.56 -8.33 -5.36
C THR A 67 -35.32 -8.26 -6.24
N ASP A 68 -34.32 -9.08 -5.93
CA ASP A 68 -33.02 -9.18 -6.63
C ASP A 68 -32.17 -7.91 -6.63
N LEU A 69 -32.35 -7.03 -5.63
CA LEU A 69 -31.52 -5.83 -5.46
C LEU A 69 -30.02 -6.14 -5.39
N ALA A 70 -29.64 -7.30 -4.85
CA ALA A 70 -28.25 -7.75 -4.80
C ALA A 70 -27.61 -7.83 -6.20
N VAL A 71 -28.39 -8.24 -7.22
CA VAL A 71 -27.94 -8.36 -8.62
C VAL A 71 -27.66 -6.98 -9.22
N LEU A 72 -28.55 -6.01 -8.98
CA LEU A 72 -28.36 -4.66 -9.48
C LEU A 72 -27.15 -3.96 -8.84
N ILE A 73 -27.02 -4.05 -7.52
CA ILE A 73 -25.87 -3.49 -6.79
C ILE A 73 -24.56 -4.13 -7.27
N LYS A 74 -24.56 -5.45 -7.46
CA LYS A 74 -23.41 -6.18 -8.02
C LYS A 74 -23.00 -5.63 -9.38
N HIS A 75 -23.92 -5.48 -10.32
CA HIS A 75 -23.58 -5.00 -11.67
C HIS A 75 -23.16 -3.52 -11.67
N TYR A 76 -23.73 -2.69 -10.81
CA TYR A 76 -23.30 -1.30 -10.65
C TYR A 76 -21.89 -1.19 -10.11
N THR A 77 -21.63 -1.84 -8.98
CA THR A 77 -20.31 -1.80 -8.33
C THR A 77 -19.22 -2.44 -9.20
N ALA A 78 -19.54 -3.52 -9.93
CA ALA A 78 -18.64 -4.09 -10.93
C ALA A 78 -18.39 -3.12 -12.10
N THR A 79 -19.41 -2.45 -12.63
CA THR A 79 -19.26 -1.47 -13.72
C THR A 79 -18.39 -0.29 -13.30
N VAL A 80 -18.59 0.23 -12.09
CA VAL A 80 -17.76 1.29 -11.50
C VAL A 80 -16.31 0.80 -11.31
N ALA A 81 -16.10 -0.43 -10.83
CA ALA A 81 -14.77 -1.01 -10.68
C ALA A 81 -14.04 -1.13 -12.03
N ILE A 82 -14.75 -1.56 -13.08
CA ILE A 82 -14.23 -1.67 -14.44
C ILE A 82 -13.85 -0.30 -15.00
N LEU A 83 -14.69 0.72 -14.78
CA LEU A 83 -14.36 2.09 -15.19
C LEU A 83 -13.12 2.61 -14.46
N ALA A 84 -13.00 2.29 -13.17
CA ALA A 84 -11.86 2.69 -12.36
C ALA A 84 -10.57 2.02 -12.85
N ILE A 85 -10.57 0.73 -13.20
CA ILE A 85 -9.38 0.07 -13.74
C ILE A 85 -8.99 0.59 -15.13
N LEU A 86 -9.95 0.90 -16.01
CA LEU A 86 -9.67 1.52 -17.30
C LEU A 86 -9.05 2.91 -17.12
N SER A 87 -9.53 3.69 -16.14
CA SER A 87 -8.95 4.99 -15.80
C SER A 87 -7.53 4.86 -15.23
N TYR A 88 -7.27 3.82 -14.43
CA TYR A 88 -5.92 3.50 -13.95
C TYR A 88 -4.95 3.22 -15.10
N ILE A 89 -5.39 2.43 -16.09
CA ILE A 89 -4.58 2.09 -17.25
C ILE A 89 -4.19 3.34 -18.04
N VAL A 90 -5.12 4.23 -18.35
CA VAL A 90 -4.79 5.50 -19.03
C VAL A 90 -3.87 6.35 -18.19
N ALA A 91 -4.11 6.41 -16.89
CA ALA A 91 -3.26 7.20 -16.01
C ALA A 91 -1.81 6.67 -16.03
N ILE A 92 -1.57 5.36 -16.15
CA ILE A 92 -0.22 4.78 -16.31
C ILE A 92 0.42 5.16 -17.65
N TYR A 93 -0.29 4.99 -18.76
CA TYR A 93 0.26 5.22 -20.11
C TYR A 93 0.24 6.68 -20.56
N GLY A 94 -0.48 7.55 -19.84
CA GLY A 94 -0.69 8.95 -20.19
C GLY A 94 0.45 9.90 -19.85
N SER A 95 1.48 9.45 -19.11
CA SER A 95 2.64 10.25 -18.69
C SER A 95 3.78 10.14 -19.71
N TYR A 96 3.60 10.76 -20.87
CA TYR A 96 4.71 11.10 -21.76
C TYR A 96 4.87 12.63 -21.76
N PRO A 97 6.11 13.17 -21.75
CA PRO A 97 6.34 14.60 -21.74
C PRO A 97 5.65 15.26 -22.96
N GLU A 98 4.99 16.40 -22.72
CA GLU A 98 4.20 17.14 -23.72
C GLU A 98 5.02 17.62 -24.93
N ALA A 99 6.35 17.54 -24.87
CA ALA A 99 7.27 17.86 -25.95
C ALA A 99 7.58 16.62 -26.81
N GLY A 100 6.61 16.14 -27.58
CA GLY A 100 6.83 15.06 -28.57
C GLY A 100 5.55 14.56 -29.25
N ALA A 101 5.68 13.91 -30.41
CA ALA A 101 4.56 13.26 -31.06
C ALA A 101 4.00 12.15 -30.16
N VAL A 102 2.78 12.33 -29.65
CA VAL A 102 2.11 11.38 -28.75
C VAL A 102 2.08 9.99 -29.41
N PRO A 103 2.67 8.95 -28.79
CA PRO A 103 2.66 7.61 -29.36
C PRO A 103 1.24 7.10 -29.62
N ARG A 104 1.04 6.35 -30.71
CA ARG A 104 -0.28 5.84 -31.14
C ARG A 104 -1.03 5.08 -30.04
N HIS A 105 -0.31 4.33 -29.18
CA HIS A 105 -0.89 3.58 -28.07
C HIS A 105 -1.49 4.47 -26.98
N VAL A 106 -0.91 5.64 -26.71
CA VAL A 106 -1.43 6.60 -25.70
C VAL A 106 -2.71 7.26 -26.21
N ARG A 107 -2.75 7.65 -27.50
CA ARG A 107 -3.95 8.21 -28.13
C ARG A 107 -5.10 7.20 -28.13
N PHE A 108 -4.79 5.94 -28.44
CA PHE A 108 -5.76 4.85 -28.36
C PHE A 108 -6.28 4.67 -26.93
N ALA A 109 -5.40 4.62 -25.92
CA ALA A 109 -5.81 4.47 -24.52
C ALA A 109 -6.75 5.61 -24.05
N ARG A 110 -6.44 6.86 -24.39
CA ARG A 110 -7.30 8.03 -24.08
C ARG A 110 -8.67 7.94 -24.76
N LEU A 111 -8.70 7.58 -26.05
CA LEU A 111 -9.95 7.37 -26.79
C LEU A 111 -10.80 6.27 -26.15
N VAL A 112 -10.18 5.13 -25.84
CA VAL A 112 -10.84 3.99 -25.20
C VAL A 112 -11.43 4.39 -23.86
N GLN A 113 -10.76 5.20 -23.04
CA GLN A 113 -11.34 5.67 -21.77
C GLN A 113 -12.52 6.62 -21.96
N GLN A 114 -12.44 7.57 -22.90
CA GLN A 114 -13.57 8.46 -23.18
C GLN A 114 -14.80 7.69 -23.66
N VAL A 115 -14.59 6.71 -24.54
CA VAL A 115 -15.64 5.81 -25.01
C VAL A 115 -16.15 4.94 -23.86
N ALA A 116 -15.25 4.38 -23.04
CA ALA A 116 -15.61 3.52 -21.92
C ALA A 116 -16.41 4.26 -20.83
N ALA A 117 -16.11 5.53 -20.54
CA ALA A 117 -16.87 6.34 -19.59
C ALA A 117 -18.29 6.61 -20.08
N LYS A 118 -18.45 6.95 -21.37
CA LYS A 118 -19.77 7.11 -21.99
C LYS A 118 -20.52 5.78 -22.02
N ALA A 119 -19.84 4.71 -22.43
CA ALA A 119 -20.39 3.37 -22.48
C ALA A 119 -20.80 2.86 -21.09
N SER A 120 -20.04 3.17 -20.02
CA SER A 120 -20.40 2.77 -18.66
C SER A 120 -21.65 3.49 -18.17
N VAL A 121 -21.79 4.79 -18.45
CA VAL A 121 -23.01 5.54 -18.10
C VAL A 121 -24.21 4.97 -18.86
N ALA A 122 -24.07 4.75 -20.18
CA ALA A 122 -25.12 4.13 -20.99
C ALA A 122 -25.46 2.72 -20.50
N THR A 123 -24.46 1.91 -20.15
CA THR A 123 -24.64 0.56 -19.59
C THR A 123 -25.39 0.62 -18.28
N LEU A 124 -25.02 1.50 -17.35
CA LEU A 124 -25.73 1.65 -16.08
C LEU A 124 -27.19 2.04 -16.30
N ILE A 125 -27.46 3.05 -17.13
CA ILE A 125 -28.84 3.47 -17.46
C ILE A 125 -29.63 2.31 -18.06
N LEU A 126 -29.05 1.60 -19.04
CA LEU A 126 -29.72 0.50 -19.71
C LEU A 126 -29.98 -0.68 -18.76
N LEU A 127 -29.02 -1.01 -17.89
CA LEU A 127 -29.22 -2.00 -16.84
C LEU A 127 -30.34 -1.58 -15.88
N THR A 128 -30.42 -0.33 -15.45
CA THR A 128 -31.54 0.17 -14.63
C THR A 128 -32.87 -0.06 -15.33
N VAL A 129 -32.98 0.41 -16.57
CA VAL A 129 -34.23 0.35 -17.33
C VAL A 129 -34.65 -1.10 -17.50
N LEU A 130 -33.78 -1.95 -18.04
CA LEU A 130 -34.07 -3.36 -18.29
C LEU A 130 -34.42 -4.11 -17.00
N PHE A 131 -33.74 -3.82 -15.88
CA PHE A 131 -34.01 -4.44 -14.59
C PHE A 131 -35.42 -4.12 -14.07
N PHE A 132 -35.91 -2.89 -14.28
CA PHE A 132 -37.24 -2.50 -13.80
C PHE A 132 -38.37 -2.78 -14.80
N THR A 133 -38.07 -2.92 -16.10
CA THR A 133 -39.11 -3.03 -17.14
C THR A 133 -39.21 -4.39 -17.83
N VAL A 134 -38.12 -5.15 -17.94
CA VAL A 134 -38.08 -6.37 -18.78
C VAL A 134 -37.81 -7.66 -17.99
N VAL A 135 -37.05 -7.58 -16.90
CA VAL A 135 -36.72 -8.77 -16.09
C VAL A 135 -37.92 -9.16 -15.21
N ASP A 136 -38.34 -10.43 -15.28
CA ASP A 136 -39.33 -10.99 -14.35
C ASP A 136 -38.69 -11.11 -12.96
N ARG A 137 -39.40 -10.66 -11.93
CA ARG A 137 -38.92 -10.58 -10.54
C ARG A 137 -39.96 -11.14 -9.56
N SER A 138 -40.88 -11.95 -10.06
CA SER A 138 -41.96 -12.57 -9.30
C SER A 138 -41.44 -13.51 -8.21
N VAL A 139 -40.25 -14.09 -8.37
CA VAL A 139 -39.61 -14.99 -7.40
C VAL A 139 -38.15 -14.58 -7.15
N PRO A 140 -37.67 -14.51 -5.88
CA PRO A 140 -36.27 -14.23 -5.60
C PRO A 140 -35.32 -15.26 -6.22
N SER A 141 -34.23 -14.82 -6.83
CA SER A 141 -33.27 -15.73 -7.48
C SER A 141 -32.04 -15.99 -6.62
N ASP A 142 -31.77 -17.27 -6.34
CA ASP A 142 -30.50 -17.70 -5.70
C ASP A 142 -29.34 -17.69 -6.69
N ARG A 143 -29.62 -18.05 -7.94
CA ARG A 143 -28.67 -18.10 -9.05
C ARG A 143 -29.30 -17.47 -10.28
N PHE A 144 -29.14 -16.16 -10.42
CA PHE A 144 -29.81 -15.36 -11.45
C PHE A 144 -29.71 -15.94 -12.88
N VAL A 145 -28.54 -16.45 -13.29
CA VAL A 145 -28.32 -16.97 -14.65
C VAL A 145 -28.95 -18.33 -14.90
N SER A 146 -28.97 -19.23 -13.90
CA SER A 146 -29.62 -20.53 -14.07
C SER A 146 -31.14 -20.41 -13.90
N ASN A 147 -31.59 -19.53 -13.00
CA ASN A 147 -33.01 -19.41 -12.67
C ASN A 147 -33.82 -18.67 -13.76
N HIS A 148 -33.18 -17.77 -14.51
CA HIS A 148 -33.80 -17.09 -15.65
C HIS A 148 -33.24 -17.60 -16.99
N ALA A 149 -32.70 -18.83 -17.02
CA ALA A 149 -32.26 -19.45 -18.28
C ALA A 149 -33.46 -19.62 -19.20
N GLY A 150 -33.34 -19.24 -20.47
CA GLY A 150 -34.44 -19.25 -21.44
C GLY A 150 -35.27 -17.96 -21.47
N GLU A 151 -35.15 -17.09 -20.47
CA GLU A 151 -35.85 -15.81 -20.47
C GLU A 151 -35.12 -14.78 -21.34
N TRP A 152 -35.82 -14.26 -22.36
CA TRP A 152 -35.30 -13.22 -23.24
C TRP A 152 -34.92 -11.93 -22.50
N GLY A 153 -35.70 -11.54 -21.48
CA GLY A 153 -35.48 -10.33 -20.70
C GLY A 153 -34.20 -10.37 -19.88
N ALA A 154 -34.02 -11.42 -19.09
CA ALA A 154 -32.79 -11.67 -18.34
C ALA A 154 -31.58 -11.85 -19.28
N THR A 155 -31.76 -12.55 -20.41
CA THR A 155 -30.70 -12.74 -21.41
C THR A 155 -30.24 -11.41 -22.02
N LEU A 156 -31.16 -10.51 -22.36
CA LEU A 156 -30.84 -9.18 -22.86
C LEU A 156 -30.11 -8.33 -21.81
N TYR A 157 -30.63 -8.31 -20.58
CA TYR A 157 -30.01 -7.60 -19.45
C TYR A 157 -28.57 -8.07 -19.20
N MET A 158 -28.35 -9.39 -19.13
CA MET A 158 -27.03 -9.97 -18.92
C MET A 158 -26.09 -9.75 -20.10
N SER A 159 -26.60 -9.76 -21.33
CA SER A 159 -25.81 -9.49 -22.54
C SER A 159 -25.24 -8.07 -22.54
N VAL A 160 -26.02 -7.07 -22.13
CA VAL A 160 -25.55 -5.68 -21.99
C VAL A 160 -24.39 -5.61 -20.99
N PHE A 161 -24.53 -6.23 -19.83
CA PHE A 161 -23.47 -6.26 -18.82
C PHE A 161 -22.23 -7.02 -19.30
N TYR A 162 -22.40 -8.21 -19.89
CA TYR A 162 -21.29 -9.03 -20.37
C TYR A 162 -20.57 -8.43 -21.57
N LEU A 163 -21.26 -7.72 -22.45
CA LEU A 163 -20.63 -7.01 -23.56
C LEU A 163 -19.69 -5.93 -23.03
N PHE A 164 -20.15 -5.11 -22.08
CA PHE A 164 -19.31 -4.07 -21.47
C PHE A 164 -18.12 -4.69 -20.71
N LEU A 165 -18.38 -5.69 -19.86
CA LEU A 165 -17.35 -6.37 -19.09
C LEU A 165 -16.32 -7.07 -19.99
N GLY A 166 -16.78 -7.74 -21.04
CA GLY A 166 -15.94 -8.49 -21.98
C GLY A 166 -15.06 -7.55 -22.81
N ALA A 167 -15.64 -6.47 -23.35
CA ALA A 167 -14.89 -5.46 -24.08
C ALA A 167 -13.82 -4.78 -23.20
N ALA A 168 -14.18 -4.40 -21.97
CA ALA A 168 -13.23 -3.81 -21.02
C ALA A 168 -12.12 -4.80 -20.62
N SER A 169 -12.47 -6.07 -20.39
CA SER A 169 -11.50 -7.13 -20.09
C SER A 169 -10.54 -7.37 -21.24
N ALA A 170 -11.02 -7.38 -22.49
CA ALA A 170 -10.17 -7.53 -23.67
C ALA A 170 -9.19 -6.36 -23.83
N VAL A 171 -9.66 -5.13 -23.62
CA VAL A 171 -8.81 -3.93 -23.59
C VAL A 171 -7.73 -4.03 -22.52
N CYS A 172 -8.08 -4.46 -21.31
CA CYS A 172 -7.13 -4.63 -20.21
C CYS A 172 -6.13 -5.76 -20.51
N ALA A 173 -6.59 -6.89 -21.05
CA ALA A 173 -5.75 -8.01 -21.47
C ALA A 173 -4.69 -7.57 -22.47
N PHE A 174 -5.11 -6.87 -23.54
CA PHE A 174 -4.20 -6.37 -24.57
C PHE A 174 -3.16 -5.41 -23.99
N GLN A 175 -3.61 -4.43 -23.19
CA GLN A 175 -2.72 -3.42 -22.64
C GLN A 175 -1.72 -4.00 -21.63
N TRP A 176 -2.13 -4.91 -20.75
CA TRP A 176 -1.19 -5.54 -19.81
C TRP A 176 -0.30 -6.59 -20.49
N ALA A 177 -0.76 -7.28 -21.53
CA ALA A 177 0.09 -8.18 -22.31
C ALA A 177 1.26 -7.43 -22.93
N LEU A 178 0.99 -6.27 -23.54
CA LEU A 178 2.03 -5.40 -24.10
C LEU A 178 2.98 -4.89 -22.99
N ALA A 179 2.42 -4.42 -21.87
CA ALA A 179 3.19 -3.99 -20.70
C ALA A 179 4.13 -5.06 -20.15
N THR A 180 3.64 -6.31 -20.13
CA THR A 180 4.37 -7.47 -19.60
C THR A 180 5.58 -7.79 -20.48
N ALA A 181 5.44 -7.62 -21.81
CA ALA A 181 6.53 -7.81 -22.75
C ALA A 181 7.64 -6.76 -22.56
N ASP A 182 7.27 -5.50 -22.28
CA ASP A 182 8.22 -4.39 -22.13
C ASP A 182 8.82 -4.25 -20.70
N ALA A 183 8.30 -5.00 -19.73
CA ALA A 183 8.71 -4.87 -18.33
C ALA A 183 10.12 -5.45 -18.07
N ARG A 184 11.09 -4.56 -17.77
CA ARG A 184 12.48 -4.93 -17.41
C ARG A 184 12.62 -5.56 -16.02
N ARG A 185 11.77 -5.20 -15.06
CA ARG A 185 11.85 -5.70 -13.67
C ARG A 185 11.01 -6.97 -13.50
N ARG A 186 11.61 -8.03 -12.93
CA ARG A 186 10.96 -9.35 -12.76
C ARG A 186 9.64 -9.28 -11.98
N HIS A 187 9.58 -8.56 -10.86
CA HIS A 187 8.36 -8.44 -10.05
C HIS A 187 7.22 -7.74 -10.79
N LEU A 188 7.53 -6.70 -11.58
CA LEU A 188 6.55 -5.99 -12.38
C LEU A 188 6.02 -6.89 -13.50
N ARG A 189 6.90 -7.63 -14.16
CA ARG A 189 6.54 -8.60 -15.20
C ARG A 189 5.64 -9.72 -14.67
N ILE A 190 5.94 -10.27 -13.49
CA ILE A 190 5.11 -11.29 -12.85
C ILE A 190 3.73 -10.71 -12.50
N GLY A 191 3.69 -9.53 -11.87
CA GLY A 191 2.43 -8.88 -11.50
C GLY A 191 1.53 -8.59 -12.71
N LEU A 192 2.09 -7.97 -13.75
CA LEU A 192 1.36 -7.69 -15.00
C LEU A 192 0.94 -8.99 -15.71
N GLY A 193 1.80 -10.00 -15.75
CA GLY A 193 1.47 -11.30 -16.36
C GLY A 193 0.29 -12.00 -15.67
N MET A 194 0.24 -11.97 -14.32
CA MET A 194 -0.90 -12.48 -13.56
C MET A 194 -2.19 -11.72 -13.88
N MET A 195 -2.12 -10.39 -13.99
CA MET A 195 -3.28 -9.56 -14.34
C MET A 195 -3.74 -9.81 -15.78
N THR A 196 -2.82 -9.97 -16.73
CA THR A 196 -3.13 -10.37 -18.12
C THR A 196 -3.85 -11.72 -18.15
N PHE A 197 -3.32 -12.71 -17.42
CA PHE A 197 -3.95 -14.04 -17.33
C PHE A 197 -5.37 -13.96 -16.78
N ALA A 198 -5.58 -13.17 -15.72
CA ALA A 198 -6.92 -12.92 -15.16
C ALA A 198 -7.88 -12.33 -16.20
N MET A 199 -7.43 -11.37 -17.01
CA MET A 199 -8.29 -10.76 -18.04
C MET A 199 -8.65 -11.72 -19.18
N PHE A 200 -7.75 -12.63 -19.57
CA PHE A 200 -8.08 -13.68 -20.54
C PHE A 200 -9.17 -14.62 -20.01
N ILE A 201 -9.08 -15.01 -18.73
CA ILE A 201 -10.18 -15.74 -18.07
C ILE A 201 -11.46 -14.91 -18.10
N GLY A 202 -11.37 -13.60 -17.86
CA GLY A 202 -12.52 -12.68 -17.88
C GLY A 202 -13.22 -12.64 -19.23
N VAL A 203 -12.45 -12.52 -20.32
CA VAL A 203 -12.99 -12.59 -21.68
C VAL A 203 -13.67 -13.94 -21.92
N GLY A 204 -12.98 -15.05 -21.62
CA GLY A 204 -13.55 -16.39 -21.76
C GLY A 204 -14.85 -16.60 -20.95
N TYR A 205 -14.88 -16.08 -19.72
CA TYR A 205 -16.07 -16.08 -18.86
C TYR A 205 -17.24 -15.31 -19.50
N THR A 206 -17.00 -14.09 -20.00
CA THR A 206 -18.08 -13.29 -20.61
C THR A 206 -18.61 -13.92 -21.90
N VAL A 207 -17.72 -14.43 -22.76
CA VAL A 207 -18.12 -15.08 -24.01
C VAL A 207 -18.90 -16.36 -23.72
N SER A 208 -18.39 -17.23 -22.84
CA SER A 208 -19.07 -18.48 -22.50
C SER A 208 -20.44 -18.24 -21.87
N ARG A 209 -20.56 -17.33 -20.89
CA ARG A 209 -21.86 -17.00 -20.26
C ARG A 209 -22.85 -16.38 -21.24
N THR A 210 -22.39 -15.51 -22.14
CA THR A 210 -23.24 -14.91 -23.16
C THR A 210 -23.77 -15.96 -24.13
N LEU A 211 -22.88 -16.82 -24.65
CA LEU A 211 -23.27 -17.92 -25.54
C LEU A 211 -24.23 -18.88 -24.85
N PHE A 212 -23.97 -19.25 -23.59
CA PHE A 212 -24.85 -20.13 -22.82
C PHE A 212 -26.26 -19.54 -22.71
N LEU A 213 -26.40 -18.26 -22.36
CA LEU A 213 -27.71 -17.61 -22.26
C LEU A 213 -28.46 -17.60 -23.60
N TRP A 214 -27.79 -17.22 -24.69
CA TRP A 214 -28.42 -17.17 -26.01
C TRP A 214 -28.78 -18.55 -26.56
N VAL A 215 -27.96 -19.57 -26.30
CA VAL A 215 -28.31 -20.96 -26.63
C VAL A 215 -29.50 -21.41 -25.79
N SER A 216 -29.52 -21.07 -24.49
CA SER A 216 -30.61 -21.46 -23.57
C SER A 216 -31.96 -20.87 -23.94
N VAL A 217 -31.97 -19.76 -24.68
CA VAL A 217 -33.18 -19.14 -25.25
C VAL A 217 -33.76 -19.97 -26.40
N VAL A 218 -32.93 -20.69 -27.14
CA VAL A 218 -33.34 -21.50 -28.30
C VAL A 218 -33.56 -22.96 -27.92
N ASP A 219 -32.72 -23.49 -27.03
CA ASP A 219 -32.74 -24.87 -26.56
C ASP A 219 -32.53 -24.91 -25.05
N GLU A 220 -33.57 -25.33 -24.31
CA GLU A 220 -33.55 -25.28 -22.85
C GLU A 220 -32.57 -26.34 -22.30
N PRO A 221 -31.49 -25.93 -21.62
CA PRO A 221 -30.48 -26.86 -21.17
C PRO A 221 -31.01 -27.72 -20.02
N SER A 222 -30.58 -28.98 -19.94
CA SER A 222 -30.85 -29.80 -18.76
C SER A 222 -30.35 -29.12 -17.48
N GLU A 223 -31.11 -29.22 -16.38
CA GLU A 223 -30.78 -28.61 -15.09
C GLU A 223 -29.37 -29.00 -14.61
N ALA A 224 -28.99 -30.28 -14.78
CA ALA A 224 -27.67 -30.79 -14.40
C ALA A 224 -26.52 -30.11 -15.19
N PHE A 225 -26.74 -29.83 -16.48
CA PHE A 225 -25.76 -29.10 -17.29
C PHE A 225 -25.68 -27.63 -16.87
N ALA A 226 -26.83 -26.96 -16.70
CA ALA A 226 -26.89 -25.56 -16.27
C ALA A 226 -26.18 -25.36 -14.92
N LEU A 227 -26.42 -26.25 -13.94
CA LEU A 227 -25.76 -26.22 -12.63
C LEU A 227 -24.24 -26.43 -12.74
N ARG A 228 -23.80 -27.41 -13.54
CA ARG A 228 -22.35 -27.67 -13.73
C ARG A 228 -21.66 -26.50 -14.43
N PHE A 229 -22.28 -25.95 -15.47
CA PHE A 229 -21.76 -24.78 -16.18
C PHE A 229 -21.64 -23.56 -15.26
N ASP A 230 -22.66 -23.32 -14.43
CA ASP A 230 -22.66 -22.25 -13.43
C ASP A 230 -21.52 -22.42 -12.42
N GLN A 231 -21.30 -23.63 -11.88
CA GLN A 231 -20.20 -23.94 -10.97
C GLN A 231 -18.81 -23.74 -11.60
N VAL A 232 -18.62 -24.21 -12.84
CA VAL A 232 -17.32 -24.08 -13.54
C VAL A 232 -16.99 -22.62 -13.81
N THR A 233 -17.96 -21.85 -14.30
CA THR A 233 -17.76 -20.43 -14.60
C THR A 233 -17.62 -19.59 -13.33
N GLU A 234 -18.27 -19.98 -12.23
CA GLU A 234 -18.04 -19.39 -10.92
C GLU A 234 -16.63 -19.65 -10.39
N ALA A 235 -16.14 -20.89 -10.48
CA ALA A 235 -14.76 -21.24 -10.13
C ALA A 235 -13.75 -20.44 -10.97
N ALA A 236 -13.98 -20.33 -12.28
CA ALA A 236 -13.15 -19.51 -13.17
C ALA A 236 -13.14 -18.03 -12.75
N GLN A 237 -14.29 -17.49 -12.34
CA GLN A 237 -14.39 -16.13 -11.84
C GLN A 237 -13.62 -15.92 -10.52
N LEU A 238 -13.63 -16.90 -9.61
CA LEU A 238 -12.83 -16.83 -8.37
C LEU A 238 -11.32 -16.86 -8.67
N VAL A 239 -10.89 -17.72 -9.60
CA VAL A 239 -9.50 -17.78 -10.06
C VAL A 239 -9.08 -16.45 -10.67
N LEU A 240 -9.92 -15.85 -11.54
CA LEU A 240 -9.70 -14.53 -12.11
C LEU A 240 -9.44 -13.49 -11.02
N PHE A 241 -10.32 -13.40 -10.02
CA PHE A 241 -10.16 -12.40 -8.95
C PHE A 241 -8.94 -12.67 -8.08
N ALA A 242 -8.58 -13.92 -7.83
CA ALA A 242 -7.35 -14.28 -7.11
C ALA A 242 -6.10 -13.79 -7.85
N PHE A 243 -5.98 -14.10 -9.15
CA PHE A 243 -4.86 -13.65 -9.97
C PHE A 243 -4.82 -12.12 -10.11
N PHE A 244 -5.98 -11.48 -10.24
CA PHE A 244 -6.08 -10.02 -10.25
C PHE A 244 -5.62 -9.41 -8.92
N ALA A 245 -6.05 -9.95 -7.79
CA ALA A 245 -5.67 -9.53 -6.44
C ALA A 245 -4.15 -9.55 -6.25
N LEU A 246 -3.58 -10.72 -6.53
CA LEU A 246 -2.18 -11.01 -6.28
C LEU A 246 -1.32 -10.25 -7.28
N GLY A 247 -1.68 -10.27 -8.56
CA GLY A 247 -0.93 -9.63 -9.63
C GLY A 247 -0.76 -8.12 -9.42
N ALA A 248 -1.84 -7.41 -9.11
CA ALA A 248 -1.73 -5.98 -8.82
C ALA A 248 -1.10 -5.68 -7.46
N SER A 249 -1.09 -6.62 -6.51
CA SER A 249 -0.45 -6.46 -5.19
C SER A 249 1.05 -6.70 -5.18
N VAL A 250 1.60 -7.49 -6.09
CA VAL A 250 3.04 -7.80 -6.16
C VAL A 250 3.91 -6.52 -6.27
N PRO A 251 3.65 -5.57 -7.18
CA PRO A 251 4.41 -4.32 -7.23
C PRO A 251 4.19 -3.43 -6.00
N ALA A 252 3.01 -3.48 -5.38
CA ALA A 252 2.71 -2.68 -4.20
C ALA A 252 3.39 -3.22 -2.92
N PHE A 253 3.71 -4.52 -2.87
CA PHE A 253 4.35 -5.14 -1.72
C PHE A 253 5.77 -4.60 -1.49
N SER A 254 6.53 -4.31 -2.55
CA SER A 254 7.89 -3.75 -2.42
C SER A 254 7.86 -2.33 -1.86
N THR A 255 6.92 -1.49 -2.32
CA THR A 255 6.71 -0.14 -1.77
C THR A 255 6.16 -0.19 -0.35
N GLY A 256 5.25 -1.13 -0.06
CA GLY A 256 4.68 -1.34 1.27
C GLY A 256 5.74 -1.78 2.28
N ALA A 257 6.60 -2.72 1.91
CA ALA A 257 7.72 -3.16 2.74
C ALA A 257 8.69 -2.02 3.05
N ARG A 258 8.98 -1.14 2.08
CA ARG A 258 9.76 0.09 2.31
C ARG A 258 9.05 1.01 3.30
N ARG A 259 7.75 1.25 3.14
CA ARG A 259 6.98 2.09 4.07
C ARG A 259 6.93 1.53 5.50
N VAL A 260 6.77 0.21 5.65
CA VAL A 260 6.81 -0.45 6.97
C VAL A 260 8.19 -0.36 7.60
N ARG A 261 9.28 -0.52 6.82
CA ARG A 261 10.64 -0.31 7.30
C ARG A 261 10.86 1.11 7.81
N LEU A 262 10.47 2.11 7.03
CA LEU A 262 10.58 3.52 7.41
C LEU A 262 9.75 3.81 8.67
N TRP A 263 8.52 3.32 8.74
CA TRP A 263 7.69 3.46 9.93
C TRP A 263 8.33 2.82 11.18
N ARG A 264 8.92 1.63 11.05
CA ARG A 264 9.68 0.99 12.13
C ARG A 264 10.90 1.81 12.55
N ALA A 265 11.63 2.38 11.59
CA ALA A 265 12.76 3.26 11.86
C ALA A 265 12.33 4.51 12.62
N GLN A 266 11.22 5.15 12.24
CA GLN A 266 10.66 6.28 12.99
C GLN A 266 10.32 5.89 14.44
N VAL A 267 9.59 4.80 14.65
CA VAL A 267 9.25 4.35 16.01
C VAL A 267 10.51 4.09 16.85
N ARG A 268 11.56 3.53 16.24
CA ARG A 268 12.81 3.19 16.92
C ARG A 268 13.69 4.39 17.23
N LEU A 269 13.68 5.40 16.37
CA LEU A 269 14.47 6.63 16.51
C LEU A 269 13.77 7.67 17.40
N HIS A 270 12.44 7.63 17.51
CA HIS A 270 11.65 8.67 18.19
C HIS A 270 12.12 8.97 19.61
N ALA A 271 12.44 7.95 20.42
CA ALA A 271 12.89 8.16 21.79
C ALA A 271 14.19 8.99 21.86
N LEU A 272 15.18 8.65 21.01
CA LEU A 272 16.45 9.36 20.94
C LEU A 272 16.27 10.78 20.40
N TRP A 273 15.51 10.92 19.31
CA TRP A 273 15.21 12.23 18.72
C TRP A 273 14.46 13.14 19.68
N TYR A 274 13.44 12.63 20.38
CA TYR A 274 12.63 13.40 21.31
C TYR A 274 13.47 13.96 22.47
N GLU A 275 14.34 13.14 23.05
CA GLU A 275 15.20 13.55 24.16
C GLU A 275 16.21 14.61 23.72
N LEU A 276 16.88 14.40 22.57
CA LEU A 276 17.80 15.38 22.00
C LEU A 276 17.13 16.73 21.70
N MET A 277 15.97 16.71 21.03
CA MET A 277 15.26 17.94 20.69
C MET A 277 14.72 18.66 21.93
N ALA A 278 14.27 17.92 22.94
CA ALA A 278 13.79 18.50 24.20
C ALA A 278 14.91 19.21 24.99
N SER A 279 16.16 18.78 24.84
CA SER A 279 17.31 19.44 25.48
C SER A 279 17.70 20.77 24.82
N PHE A 280 17.15 21.11 23.65
CA PHE A 280 17.47 22.34 22.90
C PHE A 280 16.20 23.13 22.53
N PRO A 281 15.43 23.67 23.52
CA PRO A 281 14.14 24.31 23.27
C PRO A 281 14.22 25.65 22.52
N ASP A 282 15.34 26.38 22.65
CA ASP A 282 15.53 27.71 22.05
C ASP A 282 16.05 27.68 20.61
N GLN A 283 16.19 26.49 20.03
CA GLN A 283 16.74 26.28 18.70
C GLN A 283 15.62 26.15 17.65
N PRO A 284 15.90 26.42 16.36
CA PRO A 284 14.91 26.38 15.28
C PRO A 284 14.51 24.95 14.87
N PHE A 285 14.59 23.98 15.78
CA PHE A 285 14.09 22.63 15.56
C PHE A 285 12.55 22.63 15.61
N ASP A 286 11.92 21.70 14.88
CA ASP A 286 10.47 21.52 15.07
C ASP A 286 10.23 21.03 16.51
N PRO A 287 9.23 21.58 17.21
CA PRO A 287 8.97 21.21 18.58
C PRO A 287 8.66 19.70 18.67
N PRO A 288 9.35 18.96 19.55
CA PRO A 288 9.17 17.52 19.65
C PRO A 288 7.73 17.20 20.07
N ALA A 289 7.08 16.33 19.28
CA ALA A 289 5.72 15.87 19.55
C ALA A 289 5.71 14.40 20.00
N SER A 290 4.61 14.01 20.64
CA SER A 290 4.38 12.62 21.01
C SER A 290 4.43 11.70 19.77
N LEU A 291 4.87 10.45 19.96
CA LEU A 291 4.98 9.48 18.88
C LEU A 291 3.65 9.34 18.13
N THR A 292 2.52 9.34 18.83
CA THR A 292 1.20 9.27 18.21
C THR A 292 0.94 10.45 17.28
N ARG A 293 1.20 11.69 17.73
CA ARG A 293 1.03 12.89 16.93
C ARG A 293 1.96 12.90 15.73
N GLU A 294 3.21 12.48 15.90
CA GLU A 294 4.18 12.32 14.82
C GLU A 294 3.73 11.27 13.80
N LEU A 295 3.29 10.10 14.24
CA LEU A 295 2.84 9.03 13.33
C LEU A 295 1.55 9.42 12.58
N THR A 296 0.72 10.29 13.14
CA THR A 296 -0.50 10.80 12.50
C THR A 296 -0.30 12.09 11.71
N ARG A 297 0.91 12.68 11.69
CA ARG A 297 1.21 13.84 10.85
C ARG A 297 1.37 13.38 9.40
N PHE A 298 0.36 13.68 8.59
CA PHE A 298 0.31 13.36 7.16
C PHE A 298 0.92 14.45 6.26
N ASN A 299 1.39 15.57 6.83
CA ASN A 299 1.84 16.73 6.06
C ASN A 299 3.15 16.51 5.29
N ALA A 300 3.96 15.50 5.65
CA ALA A 300 5.23 15.20 4.99
C ALA A 300 5.39 13.69 4.74
N PRO A 301 5.88 13.28 3.56
CA PRO A 301 6.25 11.89 3.27
C PRO A 301 7.18 11.30 4.33
N ALA A 302 7.00 10.01 4.66
CA ALA A 302 7.76 9.33 5.72
C ALA A 302 9.28 9.33 5.45
N ASP A 303 9.69 9.25 4.18
CA ASP A 303 11.07 9.31 3.72
C ASP A 303 11.74 10.61 4.19
N LEU A 304 11.19 11.76 3.77
CA LEU A 304 11.70 13.09 4.12
C LEU A 304 11.71 13.34 5.63
N ARG A 305 10.77 12.73 6.36
CA ARG A 305 10.72 12.85 7.82
C ARG A 305 11.86 12.12 8.51
N ILE A 306 12.21 10.93 8.04
CA ILE A 306 13.35 10.19 8.58
C ILE A 306 14.65 10.91 8.25
N ASP A 307 14.75 11.44 7.03
CA ASP A 307 15.92 12.20 6.59
C ASP A 307 16.12 13.44 7.45
N ARG A 308 15.02 14.15 7.72
CA ARG A 308 15.01 15.27 8.66
C ARG A 308 15.43 14.84 10.06
N TRP A 309 14.87 13.76 10.60
CA TRP A 309 15.24 13.31 11.95
C TRP A 309 16.70 12.89 12.05
N ALA A 310 17.25 12.28 11.00
CA ALA A 310 18.67 11.96 10.94
C ALA A 310 19.53 13.24 10.96
N ALA A 311 19.13 14.27 10.20
CA ALA A 311 19.79 15.58 10.21
C ALA A 311 19.67 16.28 11.58
N ASP A 312 18.47 16.31 12.17
CA ASP A 312 18.23 16.90 13.50
C ASP A 312 19.08 16.23 14.59
N ILE A 313 19.20 14.89 14.55
CA ILE A 313 20.05 14.14 15.49
C ILE A 313 21.53 14.50 15.29
N ALA A 314 22.00 14.59 14.05
CA ALA A 314 23.38 14.98 13.75
C ALA A 314 23.68 16.42 14.22
N ASP A 315 22.76 17.36 13.98
CA ASP A 315 22.89 18.75 14.41
C ASP A 315 22.86 18.89 15.94
N ALA A 316 22.06 18.09 16.64
CA ALA A 316 22.05 18.06 18.10
C ALA A 316 23.34 17.45 18.66
N ALA A 317 23.84 16.37 18.06
CA ALA A 317 25.11 15.77 18.43
C ALA A 317 26.27 16.77 18.23
N GLU A 318 26.30 17.49 17.11
CA GLU A 318 27.32 18.52 16.85
C GLU A 318 27.31 19.61 17.93
N LYS A 319 26.12 20.09 18.33
CA LYS A 319 26.00 21.07 19.42
C LYS A 319 26.48 20.54 20.76
N LEU A 320 26.19 19.27 21.05
CA LEU A 320 26.62 18.63 22.30
C LEU A 320 28.15 18.60 22.45
N ARG A 321 28.90 18.62 21.34
CA ARG A 321 30.38 18.69 21.36
C ARG A 321 30.94 19.90 22.09
N HIS A 322 30.17 20.98 22.21
CA HIS A 322 30.57 22.17 22.95
C HIS A 322 30.39 22.04 24.47
N TYR A 323 29.67 21.02 24.95
CA TYR A 323 29.33 20.88 26.37
C TYR A 323 30.07 19.72 27.06
N VAL A 324 31.00 19.08 26.35
CA VAL A 324 31.66 17.84 26.79
C VAL A 324 33.18 18.01 26.85
N PRO A 325 33.85 17.25 27.73
CA PRO A 325 35.31 17.22 27.79
C PRO A 325 35.90 16.49 26.57
N ASP A 326 37.11 16.87 26.14
CA ASP A 326 37.77 16.32 24.95
C ASP A 326 37.97 14.79 25.01
N GLY A 327 38.18 14.26 26.22
CA GLY A 327 38.38 12.82 26.46
C GLY A 327 37.12 11.95 26.38
N LEU A 328 35.92 12.54 26.19
CA LEU A 328 34.66 11.80 26.30
C LEU A 328 34.51 10.72 25.23
N ALA A 329 34.93 10.99 24.00
CA ALA A 329 34.84 10.02 22.90
C ALA A 329 35.65 8.75 23.20
N SER A 330 36.88 8.91 23.70
CA SER A 330 37.75 7.80 24.09
C SER A 330 37.17 7.02 25.27
N ALA A 331 36.70 7.71 26.32
CA ALA A 331 36.07 7.07 27.48
C ALA A 331 34.80 6.28 27.10
N ALA A 332 33.99 6.81 26.18
CA ALA A 332 32.81 6.14 25.67
C ALA A 332 33.17 4.90 24.84
N ALA A 333 34.19 4.98 23.98
CA ALA A 333 34.69 3.85 23.21
C ALA A 333 35.25 2.72 24.11
N GLU A 334 35.99 3.07 25.16
CA GLU A 334 36.52 2.12 26.14
C GLU A 334 35.42 1.45 26.97
N ALA A 335 34.39 2.20 27.37
CA ALA A 335 33.22 1.63 28.02
C ALA A 335 32.47 0.67 27.09
N ALA A 336 32.28 1.06 25.83
CA ALA A 336 31.60 0.22 24.85
C ALA A 336 32.38 -1.05 24.50
N ALA A 337 33.71 -0.98 24.41
CA ALA A 337 34.56 -2.14 24.16
C ALA A 337 34.52 -3.16 25.30
N ARG A 338 34.30 -2.72 26.54
CA ARG A 338 34.10 -3.61 27.70
C ARG A 338 32.71 -4.26 27.70
N ASP A 339 31.71 -3.52 27.27
CA ASP A 339 30.30 -3.90 27.42
C ASP A 339 29.74 -4.62 26.16
N ALA A 340 30.47 -4.63 25.03
CA ALA A 340 30.07 -5.28 23.78
C ALA A 340 31.08 -6.36 23.32
N ALA A 341 30.55 -7.51 22.88
CA ALA A 341 31.34 -8.65 22.41
C ALA A 341 31.81 -8.53 20.94
N ASP A 342 31.16 -7.67 20.14
CA ASP A 342 31.46 -7.50 18.72
C ASP A 342 31.68 -6.01 18.37
N ALA A 343 32.56 -5.76 17.40
CA ALA A 343 32.98 -4.41 17.02
C ALA A 343 31.83 -3.52 16.50
N HIS A 344 30.82 -4.13 15.87
CA HIS A 344 29.71 -3.37 15.27
C HIS A 344 28.72 -2.89 16.34
N ARG A 345 28.49 -3.72 17.37
CA ARG A 345 27.74 -3.36 18.56
C ARG A 345 28.51 -2.41 19.46
N ALA A 346 29.84 -2.57 19.57
CA ALA A 346 30.70 -1.66 20.31
C ALA A 346 30.64 -0.24 19.73
N ALA A 347 30.67 -0.08 18.40
CA ALA A 347 30.53 1.23 17.77
C ALA A 347 29.20 1.92 18.13
N ALA A 348 28.07 1.22 17.94
CA ALA A 348 26.75 1.78 18.27
C ALA A 348 26.57 2.08 19.76
N LEU A 349 27.19 1.28 20.64
CA LEU A 349 27.16 1.47 22.08
C LEU A 349 28.06 2.64 22.53
N GLY A 350 29.19 2.85 21.85
CA GLY A 350 30.07 4.00 22.05
C GLY A 350 29.35 5.31 21.75
N ASP A 351 28.72 5.40 20.58
CA ASP A 351 27.88 6.55 20.20
C ASP A 351 26.77 6.80 21.24
N ALA A 352 26.11 5.73 21.71
CA ALA A 352 25.07 5.82 22.73
C ALA A 352 25.58 6.33 24.08
N TYR A 353 26.73 5.83 24.56
CA TYR A 353 27.37 6.34 25.79
C TYR A 353 27.75 7.81 25.65
N TRP A 354 28.34 8.17 24.51
CA TRP A 354 28.74 9.54 24.23
C TRP A 354 27.54 10.49 24.27
N ILE A 355 26.47 10.18 23.54
CA ILE A 355 25.26 11.03 23.52
C ILE A 355 24.67 11.19 24.93
N LYS A 356 24.53 10.10 25.69
CA LYS A 356 23.90 10.16 27.01
C LYS A 356 24.77 10.90 28.04
N ALA A 357 26.08 10.68 28.01
CA ALA A 357 27.02 11.41 28.85
C ALA A 357 27.07 12.91 28.49
N ALA A 358 26.98 13.24 27.19
CA ALA A 358 26.96 14.61 26.71
C ALA A 358 25.70 15.37 27.16
N LEU A 359 24.54 14.72 27.09
CA LEU A 359 23.29 15.26 27.63
C LEU A 359 23.40 15.55 29.12
N LEU A 360 23.97 14.63 29.90
CA LEU A 360 24.21 14.82 31.34
C LEU A 360 25.17 15.98 31.63
N ALA A 361 26.23 16.13 30.84
CA ALA A 361 27.18 17.23 30.99
C ALA A 361 26.48 18.58 30.77
N LYS A 362 25.68 18.70 29.70
CA LYS A 362 24.86 19.89 29.43
C LYS A 362 23.83 20.17 30.54
N GLU A 363 23.11 19.14 31.00
CA GLU A 363 22.13 19.28 32.09
C GLU A 363 22.76 19.68 33.42
N SER A 364 24.01 19.29 33.66
CA SER A 364 24.77 19.70 34.84
C SER A 364 25.22 21.18 34.81
N GLY A 365 24.91 21.90 33.73
CA GLY A 365 25.20 23.33 33.59
C GLY A 365 26.61 23.62 33.10
N ALA A 366 27.28 22.66 32.45
CA ALA A 366 28.60 22.89 31.86
C ALA A 366 28.53 24.06 30.85
N PRO A 367 29.45 25.05 30.94
CA PRO A 367 29.48 26.14 29.97
C PRO A 367 29.90 25.60 28.60
N ALA A 368 29.38 26.21 27.53
CA ALA A 368 29.81 25.87 26.19
C ALA A 368 31.28 26.28 25.98
N GLY A 369 32.13 25.33 25.62
CA GLY A 369 33.54 25.50 25.31
C GLY A 369 33.85 25.25 23.83
N PRO A 370 35.15 25.12 23.48
CA PRO A 370 35.57 24.61 22.18
C PRO A 370 34.90 23.28 21.84
N ALA A 371 34.65 23.02 20.56
CA ALA A 371 34.04 21.75 20.16
C ALA A 371 35.01 20.60 20.37
N ALA A 372 34.65 19.62 21.21
CA ALA A 372 35.45 18.43 21.41
C ALA A 372 35.69 17.67 20.10
N GLU A 373 36.88 17.10 19.92
CA GLU A 373 37.18 16.26 18.77
C GLU A 373 36.40 14.94 18.83
N VAL A 374 35.65 14.63 17.77
CA VAL A 374 34.97 13.34 17.61
C VAL A 374 35.27 12.83 16.20
N THR A 375 35.65 11.55 16.10
CA THR A 375 35.78 10.91 14.79
C THR A 375 34.39 10.71 14.18
N ALA A 376 34.03 11.52 13.20
CA ALA A 376 32.75 11.38 12.52
C ALA A 376 32.70 10.05 11.76
N GLN A 377 31.91 9.09 12.25
CA GLN A 377 31.55 7.90 11.48
C GLN A 377 30.39 8.23 10.54
N GLN A 378 30.70 8.64 9.32
CA GLN A 378 29.71 8.84 8.26
C GLN A 378 29.46 7.52 7.53
N ALA A 379 28.18 7.14 7.33
CA ALA A 379 27.83 6.08 6.41
C ALA A 379 28.03 6.51 4.94
N ALA A 380 28.28 5.54 4.05
CA ALA A 380 28.49 5.81 2.62
C ALA A 380 27.19 6.17 1.87
N ASP A 381 26.04 5.82 2.42
CA ASP A 381 24.73 6.10 1.86
C ASP A 381 23.69 6.42 2.95
N GLN A 382 22.57 7.00 2.51
CA GLN A 382 21.49 7.46 3.37
C GLN A 382 20.76 6.31 4.09
N ASP A 383 20.54 5.18 3.41
CA ASP A 383 19.95 3.98 4.01
C ASP A 383 20.88 3.40 5.10
N GLY A 384 22.20 3.47 4.89
CA GLY A 384 23.23 3.08 5.85
C GLY A 384 23.27 4.01 7.08
N GLU A 385 23.06 5.31 6.89
CA GLU A 385 23.00 6.27 7.99
C GLU A 385 21.78 6.02 8.89
N VAL A 386 20.60 5.81 8.30
CA VAL A 386 19.39 5.45 9.07
C VAL A 386 19.60 4.13 9.82
N ALA A 387 20.18 3.11 9.18
CA ALA A 387 20.47 1.83 9.83
C ALA A 387 21.53 1.94 10.95
N ARG A 388 22.48 2.87 10.84
CA ARG A 388 23.43 3.21 11.93
C ARG A 388 22.68 3.83 13.10
N LEU A 389 21.88 4.88 12.84
CA LEU A 389 21.12 5.58 13.88
C LEU A 389 20.10 4.66 14.58
N GLU A 390 19.45 3.73 13.87
CA GLU A 390 18.57 2.75 14.51
C GLU A 390 19.30 1.88 15.53
N ARG A 391 20.57 1.54 15.27
CA ARG A 391 21.40 0.74 16.19
C ARG A 391 21.87 1.58 17.36
N VAL A 392 22.27 2.84 17.13
CA VAL A 392 22.59 3.78 18.21
C VAL A 392 21.39 3.99 19.11
N ALA A 393 20.20 4.25 18.56
CA ALA A 393 18.97 4.41 19.33
C ALA A 393 18.58 3.13 20.11
N ALA A 394 18.89 1.95 19.56
CA ALA A 394 18.70 0.69 20.29
C ALA A 394 19.68 0.54 21.46
N ALA A 395 20.95 0.85 21.27
CA ALA A 395 21.96 0.83 22.33
C ALA A 395 21.68 1.90 23.40
N TYR A 396 21.26 3.10 22.99
CA TYR A 396 20.91 4.22 23.86
C TYR A 396 19.85 3.85 24.91
N ARG A 397 18.87 3.03 24.52
CA ARG A 397 17.84 2.52 25.45
C ARG A 397 18.40 1.54 26.50
N THR A 398 19.54 0.91 26.24
CA THR A 398 20.18 -0.01 27.18
C THR A 398 21.19 0.66 28.11
N VAL A 399 21.69 1.84 27.74
CA VAL A 399 22.63 2.60 28.58
C VAL A 399 21.87 3.20 29.76
N THR A 400 22.28 2.86 31.00
CA THR A 400 21.74 3.48 32.21
C THR A 400 22.37 4.85 32.46
N VAL A 401 21.66 5.70 33.21
CA VAL A 401 22.16 7.05 33.54
C VAL A 401 23.41 6.94 34.41
N GLU A 402 23.46 5.97 35.32
CA GLU A 402 24.60 5.70 36.20
C GLU A 402 25.85 5.39 35.39
N ARG A 403 25.71 4.50 34.39
CA ARG A 403 26.83 4.14 33.52
C ARG A 403 27.29 5.32 32.67
N ALA A 404 26.37 6.14 32.16
CA ALA A 404 26.72 7.37 31.45
C ALA A 404 27.46 8.38 32.35
N ARG A 405 27.07 8.50 33.63
CA ARG A 405 27.81 9.34 34.61
C ARG A 405 29.22 8.81 34.87
N GLU A 406 29.40 7.49 34.96
CA GLU A 406 30.73 6.89 35.13
C GLU A 406 31.66 7.21 33.93
N VAL A 407 31.13 7.12 32.71
CA VAL A 407 31.86 7.49 31.49
C VAL A 407 32.24 8.97 31.52
N LEU A 408 31.29 9.85 31.85
CA LEU A 408 31.55 11.29 31.96
C LEU A 408 32.61 11.60 33.03
N ALA A 409 32.49 11.00 34.22
CA ALA A 409 33.45 11.18 35.31
C ALA A 409 34.87 10.72 34.94
N THR A 410 34.97 9.61 34.20
CA THR A 410 36.25 9.11 33.68
C THR A 410 36.89 10.14 32.74
N ALA A 411 36.12 10.68 31.80
CA ALA A 411 36.61 11.68 30.85
C ALA A 411 37.09 12.97 31.53
N THR A 412 36.32 13.48 32.49
CA THR A 412 36.69 14.70 33.25
C THR A 412 37.92 14.48 34.14
N ALA A 413 38.15 13.27 34.65
CA ALA A 413 39.34 12.96 35.45
C ALA A 413 40.61 12.98 34.58
N THR A 414 40.54 12.44 33.37
CA THR A 414 41.65 12.44 32.41
C THR A 414 42.03 13.84 31.97
N GLU A 415 41.05 14.71 31.68
CA GLU A 415 41.29 16.10 31.28
C GLU A 415 42.03 16.91 32.35
N LYS A 416 41.58 16.81 33.62
CA LYS A 416 42.25 17.46 34.77
C LYS A 416 43.68 16.95 35.00
N GLN A 417 43.98 15.72 34.61
CA GLN A 417 45.32 15.16 34.73
C GLN A 417 46.24 15.74 33.65
N THR A 418 45.74 15.89 32.42
CA THR A 418 46.46 16.53 31.31
C THR A 418 46.79 17.99 31.62
N GLU A 419 45.82 18.77 32.13
CA GLU A 419 46.03 20.18 32.52
C GLU A 419 47.06 20.37 33.64
N ARG A 420 47.23 19.39 34.53
CA ARG A 420 48.22 19.45 35.62
C ARG A 420 49.64 19.14 35.17
N THR A 421 49.79 18.52 34.01
CA THR A 421 51.09 18.10 33.45
C THR A 421 51.62 19.02 32.35
N SER A 422 50.78 19.93 31.84
CA SER A 422 51.13 21.06 30.97
C SER A 422 51.45 22.30 31.78
#